data_AF-A0A397BN04-F1
#
_entry.id   AF-A0A397BN04-F1
#
_cell.length_a   1.000
_cell.length_b   1.000
_cell.length_c   1.000
_cell.angle_alpha   90.00
_cell.angle_beta   90.00
_cell.angle_gamma   90.00
#
_symmetry.space_group_name_H-M   'P 1'
#
loop_
_entity.id
_entity.type
_entity.pdbx_description
1 polymer ?
#
loop_
_entity_poly.entity_id
_entity_poly.type
_entity_poly.pdbx_seq_one_letter_code
_entity_poly.pdbx_strand_id
1 'polypeptide(L)'
;MPIRSIWRHALQGELQLIIGPMFSGKSTELIRRMRRYQHAQLKCMVVKSKIDDRYTNDSLVSTHDRQMMKANPLTRLEDMGDEFMKYDVIGIDEGQFFTDLHSFCDDAANRGKIVIVAALDGTFERKVCRLVHQILTFHVPSHFNMCAI
;
A
#
# COMPACT_ATOMS: atom_id res chain seq x y z
N MET A 1 32.45 -7.03 10.96
CA MET A 1 31.98 -6.54 9.65
C MET A 1 30.49 -6.87 9.54
N PRO A 2 29.56 -5.91 9.38
CA PRO A 2 28.15 -6.24 9.49
C PRO A 2 27.56 -6.74 8.16
N ILE A 3 26.57 -7.61 8.33
CA ILE A 3 25.76 -8.41 7.39
C ILE A 3 24.92 -7.54 6.42
N ARG A 4 25.48 -6.43 5.90
CA ARG A 4 24.77 -5.46 5.04
C ARG A 4 24.87 -5.73 3.54
N SER A 5 25.48 -6.85 3.12
CA SER A 5 25.80 -7.11 1.70
C SER A 5 24.91 -8.12 1.00
N ILE A 6 24.11 -8.93 1.72
CA ILE A 6 23.35 -10.02 1.09
C ILE A 6 22.03 -9.52 0.44
N TRP A 7 21.44 -8.43 0.94
CA TRP A 7 20.23 -7.82 0.38
C TRP A 7 20.49 -6.72 -0.65
N ARG A 8 21.72 -6.58 -1.14
CA ARG A 8 22.08 -5.67 -2.24
C ARG A 8 22.04 -6.34 -3.61
N HIS A 9 21.46 -7.53 -3.72
CA HIS A 9 20.81 -7.89 -4.97
C HIS A 9 19.64 -6.94 -5.15
N ALA A 10 19.66 -6.16 -6.24
CA ALA A 10 18.67 -5.16 -6.59
C ALA A 10 17.29 -5.53 -6.06
N LEU A 11 16.71 -4.72 -5.15
CA LEU A 11 15.31 -4.86 -4.79
C LEU A 11 14.54 -4.67 -6.09
N GLN A 12 14.20 -5.79 -6.68
CA GLN A 12 13.34 -5.91 -7.83
C GLN A 12 11.98 -5.39 -7.37
N GLY A 13 11.39 -4.45 -8.13
CA GLY A 13 10.10 -3.89 -7.80
C GLY A 13 9.07 -4.99 -7.56
N GLU A 14 8.30 -4.87 -6.49
CA GLU A 14 7.26 -5.82 -6.12
C GLU A 14 5.95 -5.06 -5.88
N LEU A 15 4.86 -5.60 -6.41
CA LEU A 15 3.51 -5.12 -6.12
C LEU A 15 2.70 -6.24 -5.47
N GLN A 16 2.21 -5.97 -4.27
CA GLN A 16 1.32 -6.84 -3.53
C GLN A 16 -0.07 -6.21 -3.44
N LEU A 17 -1.10 -6.97 -3.76
CA LEU A 17 -2.48 -6.52 -3.68
C LEU A 17 -3.24 -7.36 -2.64
N ILE A 18 -3.92 -6.68 -1.74
CA ILE A 18 -4.81 -7.22 -0.70
C ILE A 18 -6.22 -6.72 -1.04
N ILE A 19 -7.08 -7.61 -1.52
CA ILE A 19 -8.47 -7.29 -1.89
C ILE A 19 -9.47 -8.02 -1.01
N GLY A 20 -10.66 -7.42 -0.87
CA GLY A 20 -11.74 -7.98 -0.06
C GLY A 20 -12.86 -6.98 0.20
N PRO A 21 -14.03 -7.42 0.69
CA PRO A 21 -15.13 -6.53 1.04
C PRO A 21 -14.77 -5.62 2.23
N MET A 22 -15.63 -4.64 2.54
CA MET A 22 -15.48 -3.87 3.79
C MET A 22 -15.49 -4.82 4.99
N PHE A 23 -14.71 -4.49 6.03
CA PHE A 23 -14.58 -5.27 7.28
C PHE A 23 -13.90 -6.65 7.17
N SER A 24 -13.32 -7.02 6.02
CA SER A 24 -12.56 -8.29 5.89
C SER A 24 -11.13 -8.27 6.47
N GLY A 25 -10.74 -7.22 7.18
CA GLY A 25 -9.42 -7.14 7.83
C GLY A 25 -8.26 -6.72 6.92
N LYS A 26 -8.53 -6.08 5.77
CA LYS A 26 -7.50 -5.61 4.82
C LYS A 26 -6.44 -4.71 5.45
N SER A 27 -6.85 -3.67 6.18
CA SER A 27 -5.92 -2.78 6.87
C SER A 27 -5.10 -3.54 7.91
N THR A 28 -5.69 -4.51 8.61
CA THR A 28 -4.97 -5.38 9.55
C THR A 28 -3.90 -6.21 8.85
N GLU A 29 -4.22 -6.83 7.70
CA GLU A 29 -3.25 -7.59 6.90
C GLU A 29 -2.16 -6.69 6.32
N LEU A 30 -2.50 -5.50 5.82
CA LEU A 30 -1.53 -4.50 5.35
C LEU A 30 -0.53 -4.18 6.47
N ILE A 31 -1.02 -3.76 7.63
CA ILE A 31 -0.17 -3.40 8.77
C ILE A 31 0.66 -4.61 9.23
N ARG A 32 0.10 -5.82 9.24
CA ARG A 32 0.84 -7.04 9.57
C ARG A 32 2.02 -7.26 8.61
N ARG A 33 1.82 -7.08 7.30
CA ARG A 33 2.91 -7.17 6.30
C ARG A 33 3.94 -6.07 6.49
N MET A 34 3.50 -4.84 6.72
CA MET A 34 4.39 -3.71 6.95
C MET A 34 5.30 -3.93 8.18
N ARG A 35 4.75 -4.47 9.28
CA ARG A 35 5.56 -4.82 10.46
C ARG A 35 6.63 -5.86 10.17
N ARG A 36 6.35 -6.87 9.32
CA ARG A 36 7.37 -7.85 8.93
C ARG A 36 8.56 -7.20 8.22
N TYR A 37 8.29 -6.24 7.33
CA TYR A 37 9.35 -5.47 6.67
C TYR A 37 10.10 -4.53 7.62
N GLN A 38 9.41 -3.89 8.57
CA GLN A 38 10.07 -3.12 9.63
C GLN A 38 10.99 -3.97 10.51
N HIS A 39 10.54 -5.18 10.89
CA HIS A 39 11.38 -6.12 11.63
C HIS A 39 12.65 -6.52 10.84
N ALA A 40 12.53 -6.63 9.51
CA ALA A 40 13.65 -6.82 8.60
C ALA A 40 14.53 -5.56 8.38
N GLN A 41 14.32 -4.49 9.17
CA GLN A 41 15.06 -3.22 9.13
C GLN A 41 14.88 -2.41 7.83
N LEU A 42 13.78 -2.64 7.10
CA LEU A 42 13.41 -1.83 5.95
C LEU A 42 12.65 -0.57 6.38
N LYS A 43 12.93 0.54 5.69
CA LYS A 43 12.20 1.80 5.89
C LYS A 43 10.81 1.67 5.27
N CYS A 44 9.79 1.81 6.11
CA CYS A 44 8.40 1.60 5.71
C CYS A 44 7.58 2.88 5.86
N MET A 45 6.72 3.18 4.88
CA MET A 45 5.75 4.27 4.92
C MET A 45 4.35 3.72 4.67
N VAL A 46 3.37 4.16 5.45
CA VAL A 46 1.95 3.85 5.20
C VAL A 46 1.24 5.13 4.80
N VAL A 47 0.38 5.03 3.80
CA VAL A 47 -0.45 6.11 3.27
C VAL A 47 -1.91 5.71 3.40
N LYS A 48 -2.75 6.66 3.80
CA LYS A 48 -4.21 6.48 3.86
C LYS A 48 -4.90 7.59 3.09
N SER A 49 -6.03 7.30 2.45
CA SER A 49 -6.84 8.32 1.78
C SER A 49 -7.54 9.26 2.77
N LYS A 50 -7.52 10.57 2.50
CA LYS A 50 -8.36 11.58 3.19
C LYS A 50 -9.85 11.43 2.87
N ILE A 51 -10.20 10.81 1.74
CA ILE A 51 -11.59 10.66 1.27
C ILE A 51 -12.35 9.63 2.14
N ASP A 52 -11.63 8.79 2.86
CA ASP A 52 -12.19 7.79 3.79
C ASP A 52 -12.69 8.40 5.12
N ASP A 53 -12.70 9.72 5.29
CA ASP A 53 -13.25 10.41 6.49
C ASP A 53 -14.78 10.29 6.65
N ARG A 54 -15.42 9.30 6.01
CA ARG A 54 -16.87 9.07 6.05
C ARG A 54 -17.41 8.62 7.43
N TYR A 55 -16.60 8.61 8.49
CA TYR A 55 -17.05 8.32 9.87
C TYR A 55 -16.29 9.04 11.00
N THR A 56 -15.60 10.15 10.77
CA THR A 56 -14.86 10.84 11.86
C THR A 56 -15.15 12.33 11.94
N ASN A 57 -16.24 12.67 12.63
CA ASN A 57 -16.43 13.96 13.31
C ASN A 57 -15.60 14.06 14.61
N ASP A 58 -14.52 13.30 14.71
CA ASP A 58 -13.66 13.29 15.87
C ASP A 58 -12.21 13.12 15.40
N SER A 59 -11.36 14.03 15.83
CA SER A 59 -9.92 14.13 15.55
C SER A 59 -9.08 12.98 16.15
N LEU A 60 -9.64 11.77 16.16
CA LEU A 60 -9.09 10.55 16.69
C LEU A 60 -9.45 9.44 15.69
N VAL A 61 -8.55 9.22 14.74
CA VAL A 61 -8.55 8.04 13.88
C VAL A 61 -8.48 6.80 14.79
N SER A 62 -9.66 6.28 15.10
CA SER A 62 -9.89 5.10 15.93
C SER A 62 -9.66 3.87 15.06
N THR A 63 -8.40 3.60 14.79
CA THR A 63 -7.95 2.24 14.47
C THR A 63 -8.02 1.48 15.79
N HIS A 64 -9.00 0.59 15.97
CA HIS A 64 -9.13 -0.31 17.13
C HIS A 64 -7.98 -1.36 17.18
N ASP A 65 -6.77 -1.00 16.78
CA ASP A 65 -5.59 -1.82 17.02
C ASP A 65 -4.41 -0.89 17.31
N ARG A 66 -4.02 -0.87 18.59
CA ARG A 66 -3.05 0.05 19.23
C ARG A 66 -1.61 -0.19 18.81
N GLN A 67 -1.34 -0.23 17.52
CA GLN A 67 0.01 -0.32 16.97
C GLN A 67 0.03 0.46 15.65
N MET A 68 -0.17 1.78 15.78
CA MET A 68 -0.28 2.70 14.64
C MET A 68 1.11 3.01 14.09
N MET A 69 1.44 2.40 12.94
CA MET A 69 2.38 3.02 12.02
C MET A 69 1.78 4.37 11.63
N LYS A 70 2.53 5.48 11.75
CA LYS A 70 2.04 6.79 11.30
C LYS A 70 1.67 6.68 9.82
N ALA A 71 0.39 6.87 9.52
CA ALA A 71 -0.11 6.92 8.16
C ALA A 71 -0.18 8.38 7.72
N ASN A 72 0.38 8.69 6.57
CA ASN A 72 0.28 10.04 6.00
C ASN A 72 -1.06 10.15 5.27
N PRO A 73 -2.00 11.00 5.72
CA PRO A 73 -3.28 11.16 5.05
C PRO A 73 -3.07 11.97 3.77
N LEU A 74 -3.47 11.42 2.63
CA LEU A 74 -3.33 12.07 1.31
C LEU A 74 -4.62 12.00 0.49
N THR A 75 -4.80 12.98 -0.40
CA THR A 75 -5.89 12.92 -1.41
C THR A 75 -5.39 12.27 -2.69
N ARG A 76 -4.14 12.54 -3.07
CA ARG A 76 -3.45 11.95 -4.23
C ARG A 76 -2.11 11.40 -3.79
N LEU A 77 -1.66 10.31 -4.39
CA LEU A 77 -0.35 9.72 -4.09
C LEU A 77 0.80 10.58 -4.62
N GLU A 78 0.59 11.29 -5.72
CA GLU A 78 1.59 12.24 -6.25
C GLU A 78 1.95 13.36 -5.25
N ASP A 79 1.06 13.67 -4.30
CA ASP A 79 1.29 14.69 -3.26
C ASP A 79 2.46 14.31 -2.34
N MET A 80 2.91 13.04 -2.35
CA MET A 80 4.14 12.61 -1.68
C MET A 80 5.42 13.18 -2.31
N GLY A 81 5.36 13.59 -3.58
CA GLY A 81 6.54 13.99 -4.35
C GLY A 81 7.65 12.94 -4.26
N ASP A 82 8.89 13.38 -4.08
CA ASP A 82 10.05 12.48 -3.95
C ASP A 82 10.21 11.85 -2.55
N GLU A 83 9.30 12.10 -1.61
CA GLU A 83 9.45 11.60 -0.23
C GLU A 83 9.45 10.06 -0.17
N PHE A 84 8.63 9.41 -1.01
CA PHE A 84 8.54 7.94 -1.06
C PHE A 84 9.88 7.29 -1.42
N MET A 85 10.80 8.01 -2.07
CA MET A 85 12.13 7.52 -2.42
C MET A 85 12.99 7.18 -1.21
N LYS A 86 12.71 7.79 -0.04
CA LYS A 86 13.42 7.53 1.22
C LYS A 86 13.07 6.19 1.86
N TYR A 87 12.01 5.54 1.38
CA TYR A 87 11.46 4.30 1.92
C TYR A 87 11.73 3.12 0.98
N ASP A 88 11.82 1.93 1.55
CA ASP A 88 11.98 0.67 0.83
C ASP A 88 10.61 0.04 0.54
N VAL A 89 9.66 0.20 1.47
CA VAL A 89 8.31 -0.38 1.39
C VAL A 89 7.24 0.69 1.59
N ILE A 90 6.24 0.69 0.71
CA ILE A 90 5.13 1.65 0.69
C ILE A 90 3.82 0.87 0.82
N GLY A 91 3.11 1.08 1.93
CA GLY A 91 1.78 0.54 2.17
C GLY A 91 0.71 1.57 1.83
N ILE A 92 -0.27 1.20 1.02
CA ILE A 92 -1.38 2.07 0.62
C ILE A 92 -2.66 1.43 1.13
N ASP A 93 -3.32 2.09 2.08
CA ASP A 93 -4.64 1.69 2.58
C ASP A 93 -5.74 2.41 1.82
N GLU A 94 -6.88 1.73 1.65
CA GLU A 94 -8.03 2.21 0.89
C GLU A 94 -7.66 2.65 -0.55
N GLY A 95 -6.87 1.83 -1.24
CA GLY A 95 -6.32 2.10 -2.57
C GLY A 95 -7.37 2.51 -3.61
N GLN A 96 -8.62 2.05 -3.46
CA GLN A 96 -9.71 2.40 -4.37
C GLN A 96 -10.06 3.90 -4.41
N PHE A 97 -9.62 4.69 -3.42
CA PHE A 97 -9.86 6.14 -3.39
C PHE A 97 -8.78 6.95 -4.12
N PHE A 98 -7.66 6.34 -4.52
CA PHE A 98 -6.58 7.02 -5.23
C PHE A 98 -6.71 6.83 -6.74
N THR A 99 -7.03 7.92 -7.45
CA THR A 99 -7.17 7.89 -8.92
C THR A 99 -5.84 7.73 -9.65
N ASP A 100 -4.74 8.08 -9.00
CA ASP A 100 -3.36 8.01 -9.46
C ASP A 100 -2.61 6.75 -8.97
N LEU A 101 -3.34 5.79 -8.39
CA LEU A 101 -2.76 4.55 -7.85
C LEU A 101 -1.93 3.79 -8.87
N HIS A 102 -2.46 3.58 -10.08
CA HIS A 102 -1.78 2.80 -11.10
C HIS A 102 -0.43 3.42 -11.48
N SER A 103 -0.42 4.72 -11.84
CA SER A 103 0.80 5.44 -12.20
C SER A 103 1.81 5.47 -11.07
N PHE A 104 1.36 5.63 -9.83
CA PHE A 104 2.24 5.61 -8.67
C PHE A 104 2.88 4.23 -8.45
N CYS A 105 2.07 3.16 -8.48
CA CYS A 105 2.56 1.80 -8.33
C CYS A 105 3.56 1.42 -9.43
N ASP A 106 3.34 1.87 -10.68
CA ASP A 106 4.27 1.64 -11.79
C ASP A 106 5.63 2.32 -11.54
N ASP A 107 5.61 3.61 -11.24
CA ASP A 107 6.84 4.38 -11.00
C ASP A 107 7.58 3.85 -9.77
N ALA A 108 6.88 3.58 -8.67
CA ALA A 108 7.48 3.04 -7.46
C ALA A 108 8.10 1.65 -7.68
N ALA A 109 7.41 0.73 -8.37
CA ALA A 109 7.95 -0.59 -8.67
C ALA A 109 9.18 -0.49 -9.60
N ASN A 110 9.12 0.34 -10.64
CA ASN A 110 10.26 0.58 -11.55
C ASN A 110 11.48 1.20 -10.82
N ARG A 111 11.24 1.92 -9.71
CA ARG A 111 12.28 2.43 -8.81
C ARG A 111 12.72 1.44 -7.72
N GLY A 112 12.34 0.16 -7.84
CA GLY A 112 12.77 -0.92 -6.95
C GLY A 112 12.10 -0.90 -5.58
N LYS A 113 10.91 -0.30 -5.46
CA LYS A 113 10.14 -0.27 -4.22
C LYS A 113 9.25 -1.51 -4.09
N ILE A 114 8.97 -1.92 -2.86
CA ILE A 114 7.91 -2.86 -2.55
C ILE A 114 6.65 -2.06 -2.25
N VAL A 115 5.60 -2.24 -3.05
CA VAL A 115 4.32 -1.55 -2.86
C VAL A 115 3.26 -2.57 -2.43
N ILE A 116 2.58 -2.31 -1.32
CA ILE A 116 1.51 -3.16 -0.79
C ILE A 116 0.22 -2.34 -0.77
N VAL A 117 -0.77 -2.76 -1.54
CA VAL A 117 -2.05 -2.05 -1.67
C VAL A 117 -3.14 -2.87 -1.00
N ALA A 118 -3.86 -2.26 -0.06
CA ALA A 118 -5.14 -2.76 0.44
C ALA A 118 -6.28 -2.00 -0.24
N ALA A 119 -7.21 -2.73 -0.88
CA ALA A 119 -8.31 -2.10 -1.60
C ALA A 119 -9.58 -2.96 -1.59
N LEU A 120 -10.72 -2.34 -1.88
CA LEU A 120 -11.98 -3.07 -2.07
C LEU A 120 -11.98 -3.89 -3.38
N ASP A 121 -12.48 -5.12 -3.28
CA ASP A 121 -12.75 -6.05 -4.41
C ASP A 121 -13.77 -5.44 -5.40
N GLY A 122 -14.77 -4.72 -4.87
CA GLY A 122 -15.90 -4.19 -5.62
C GLY A 122 -16.52 -2.98 -4.94
N THR A 123 -17.28 -2.22 -5.72
CA THR A 123 -18.11 -1.14 -5.18
C THR A 123 -19.38 -1.70 -4.53
N PHE A 124 -20.08 -0.90 -3.72
CA PHE A 124 -21.39 -1.26 -3.12
C PHE A 124 -22.41 -1.74 -4.17
N GLU A 125 -22.24 -1.34 -5.44
CA GLU A 125 -23.06 -1.75 -6.59
C GLU A 125 -22.64 -3.10 -7.23
N ARG A 126 -21.73 -3.87 -6.60
CA ARG A 126 -21.15 -5.12 -7.17
C ARG A 126 -20.50 -4.93 -8.54
N LYS A 127 -20.05 -3.72 -8.87
CA LYS A 127 -19.17 -3.50 -10.03
C LYS A 127 -17.74 -3.83 -9.63
N VAL A 128 -17.06 -4.59 -10.49
CA VAL A 128 -15.63 -4.90 -10.39
C VAL A 128 -14.86 -3.59 -10.17
N CYS A 129 -14.08 -3.53 -9.09
CA CYS A 129 -13.26 -2.36 -8.82
C CYS A 129 -12.22 -2.25 -9.96
N ARG A 130 -12.24 -1.15 -10.72
CA ARG A 130 -11.35 -0.93 -11.88
C ARG A 130 -9.87 -1.11 -11.54
N LEU A 131 -9.52 -1.01 -10.26
CA LEU A 131 -8.18 -1.28 -9.72
C LEU A 131 -7.61 -2.63 -10.15
N VAL A 132 -8.37 -3.72 -10.02
CA VAL A 132 -7.81 -5.06 -10.31
C VAL A 132 -7.43 -5.17 -11.79
N HIS A 133 -8.25 -4.61 -12.69
CA HIS A 133 -7.96 -4.63 -14.13
C HIS A 133 -6.79 -3.71 -14.51
N GLN A 134 -6.70 -2.52 -13.90
CA GLN A 134 -5.60 -1.59 -14.12
C GLN A 134 -4.28 -2.17 -13.62
N ILE A 135 -4.29 -2.77 -12.43
CA ILE A 135 -3.12 -3.39 -11.81
C ILE A 135 -2.69 -4.66 -12.58
N LEU A 136 -3.62 -5.48 -13.09
CA LEU A 136 -3.23 -6.66 -13.89
C LEU A 136 -2.60 -6.31 -15.25
N THR A 137 -2.67 -5.06 -15.70
CA THR A 137 -2.03 -4.60 -16.95
C THR A 137 -0.58 -4.12 -16.73
N PHE A 138 -0.06 -4.23 -15.50
CA PHE A 138 1.32 -3.88 -15.17
C PHE A 138 2.33 -4.62 -16.05
N HIS A 139 3.16 -3.87 -16.77
CA HIS A 139 4.15 -4.44 -17.69
C HIS A 139 5.41 -4.94 -16.97
N VAL A 140 5.76 -4.40 -15.79
CA VAL A 140 7.01 -4.74 -15.09
C VAL A 140 6.93 -4.62 -13.55
N PRO A 141 6.26 -5.54 -12.86
CA PRO A 141 6.72 -5.96 -11.55
C PRO A 141 7.39 -7.30 -11.75
N SER A 142 8.66 -7.35 -11.40
CA SER A 142 9.44 -8.58 -11.30
C SER A 142 8.60 -9.67 -10.60
N HIS A 143 7.89 -9.32 -9.52
CA HIS A 143 6.95 -10.18 -8.80
C HIS A 143 5.63 -9.44 -8.49
N PHE A 144 4.50 -10.03 -8.86
CA PHE A 144 3.15 -9.57 -8.50
C PHE A 144 2.46 -10.64 -7.64
N ASN A 145 1.93 -10.23 -6.47
CA ASN A 145 1.25 -11.12 -5.54
C ASN A 145 -0.13 -10.59 -5.18
N MET A 146 -1.18 -11.37 -5.45
CA MET A 146 -2.56 -11.03 -5.06
C MET A 146 -3.05 -11.93 -3.94
N CYS A 147 -3.64 -11.34 -2.92
CA CYS A 147 -4.25 -12.01 -1.78
C CYS A 147 -5.67 -11.48 -1.61
N ALA A 148 -6.66 -12.37 -1.69
CA ALA A 148 -8.05 -12.07 -1.37
C ALA A 148 -8.35 -12.52 0.07
N ILE A 149 -8.93 -11.63 0.88
CA ILE A 149 -9.31 -11.86 2.29
C ILE A 149 -10.70 -11.34 2.61
#